data_AF-A0A382I306-F1
#
_entry.id   AF-A0A382I306-F1
#
_cell.length_a   1.000
_cell.length_b   1.000
_cell.length_c   1.000
_cell.angle_alpha   90.00
_cell.angle_beta   90.00
_cell.angle_gamma   90.00
#
_symmetry.space_group_name_H-M   'P 1'
#
loop_
_entity.id
_entity.type
_entity.pdbx_description
1 polymer ?
#
loop_
_entity_poly.entity_id
_entity_poly.type
_entity_poly.pdbx_seq_one_letter_code
_entity_poly.pdbx_strand_id
1 'polypeptide(L)'
;MVNDDKRQRPLPLTETLVFDIVEYLLAHAGYGYSTEISSFMVSHKPRRYTSREVVGILRNRPMFRHAQSKDRKGGIRWRLDLLQLERYLAQKGFQERASDMGIYDKMRELKLSQITATVMALETMDTTNVNEVYADIATLWS
;
A
#
# COMPACT_ATOMS: atom_id res chain seq x y z
N MET A 1 -25.71 11.94 -29.77
CA MET A 1 -25.25 12.87 -28.72
C MET A 1 -24.33 12.07 -27.81
N VAL A 2 -23.04 12.35 -27.83
CA VAL A 2 -22.07 11.70 -26.94
C VAL A 2 -22.24 12.37 -25.57
N ASN A 3 -22.59 11.58 -24.55
CA ASN A 3 -22.72 12.04 -23.17
C ASN A 3 -21.32 12.39 -22.64
N ASP A 4 -20.93 13.65 -22.78
CA ASP A 4 -19.62 14.20 -22.42
C ASP A 4 -19.49 14.54 -20.92
N ASP A 5 -20.35 13.97 -20.06
CA ASP A 5 -20.58 14.42 -18.67
C ASP A 5 -20.33 13.34 -17.61
N LYS A 6 -19.32 12.49 -17.83
CA LYS A 6 -18.75 11.62 -16.77
C LYS A 6 -17.30 11.97 -16.46
N ARG A 7 -16.90 13.25 -16.53
CA ARG A 7 -15.66 13.66 -15.89
C ARG A 7 -15.85 13.55 -14.38
N GLN A 8 -15.31 12.47 -13.80
CA GLN A 8 -15.35 12.24 -12.36
C GLN A 8 -14.89 13.51 -11.63
N ARG A 9 -15.71 13.98 -10.67
CA ARG A 9 -15.42 15.19 -9.89
C ARG A 9 -14.04 15.09 -9.23
N PRO A 10 -13.29 16.18 -9.06
CA PRO A 10 -12.00 16.15 -8.38
C PRO A 10 -12.11 15.49 -7.00
N LEU A 11 -11.13 14.66 -6.62
CA LEU A 11 -11.09 14.10 -5.27
C LEU A 11 -10.91 15.24 -4.24
N PRO A 12 -11.56 15.16 -3.07
CA PRO A 12 -11.17 15.97 -1.92
C PRO A 12 -9.68 15.80 -1.61
N LEU A 13 -9.02 16.85 -1.15
CA LEU A 13 -7.56 16.85 -0.92
C LEU A 13 -7.08 15.67 -0.07
N THR A 14 -7.82 15.34 0.98
CA THR A 14 -7.57 14.19 1.86
C THR A 14 -7.61 12.87 1.11
N GLU A 15 -8.58 12.67 0.22
CA GLU A 15 -8.70 11.45 -0.57
C GLU A 15 -7.61 11.38 -1.63
N THR A 16 -7.27 12.50 -2.27
CA THR A 16 -6.10 12.57 -3.15
C THR A 16 -4.84 12.10 -2.43
N LEU A 17 -4.61 12.55 -1.19
CA LEU A 17 -3.46 12.08 -0.39
C LEU A 17 -3.53 10.59 -0.07
N VAL A 18 -4.71 10.04 0.22
CA VAL A 18 -4.88 8.59 0.43
C VAL A 18 -4.46 7.83 -0.81
N PHE A 19 -4.91 8.25 -2.00
CA PHE A 19 -4.54 7.62 -3.26
C PHE A 19 -3.04 7.74 -3.55
N ASP A 20 -2.44 8.91 -3.32
CA ASP A 20 -1.00 9.10 -3.51
C ASP A 20 -0.19 8.16 -2.59
N ILE A 21 -0.59 7.99 -1.32
CA ILE A 21 0.06 7.05 -0.39
C ILE A 21 -0.15 5.59 -0.82
N VAL A 22 -1.35 5.22 -1.27
CA VAL A 22 -1.62 3.88 -1.82
C VAL A 22 -0.72 3.60 -3.01
N GLU A 23 -0.61 4.53 -3.95
CA GLU A 23 0.25 4.39 -5.12
C GLU A 23 1.72 4.23 -4.75
N TYR A 24 2.21 5.03 -3.80
CA TYR A 24 3.56 4.86 -3.26
C TYR A 24 3.76 3.45 -2.69
N LEU A 25 2.86 2.99 -1.81
CA LEU A 25 3.03 1.68 -1.19
C LEU A 25 2.96 0.54 -2.22
N LEU A 26 2.07 0.62 -3.20
CA LEU A 26 1.99 -0.38 -4.28
C LEU A 26 3.29 -0.43 -5.11
N ALA A 27 3.94 0.70 -5.34
CA ALA A 27 5.24 0.76 -6.01
C ALA A 27 6.41 0.24 -5.14
N HIS A 28 6.21 0.07 -3.83
CA HIS A 28 7.22 -0.35 -2.86
C HIS A 28 6.84 -1.67 -2.18
N ALA A 29 6.34 -2.63 -2.98
CA ALA A 29 5.96 -3.97 -2.53
C ALA A 29 4.94 -4.00 -1.38
N GLY A 30 4.15 -2.94 -1.21
CA GLY A 30 3.15 -2.80 -0.16
C GLY A 30 3.68 -2.21 1.15
N TYR A 31 4.94 -1.78 1.23
CA TYR A 31 5.58 -1.35 2.48
C TYR A 31 6.26 0.03 2.37
N GLY A 32 6.45 0.70 3.51
CA GLY A 32 7.27 1.91 3.59
C GLY A 32 7.39 2.47 5.00
N TYR A 33 8.49 3.18 5.30
CA TYR A 33 8.63 3.88 6.58
C TYR A 33 7.93 5.24 6.53
N SER A 34 7.33 5.66 7.65
CA SER A 34 6.59 6.93 7.71
C SER A 34 7.42 8.15 7.29
N THR A 35 8.72 8.14 7.60
CA THR A 35 9.67 9.19 7.23
C THR A 35 9.88 9.23 5.72
N GLU A 36 10.15 8.08 5.10
CA GLU A 36 10.35 7.91 3.65
C GLU A 36 9.08 8.30 2.87
N ILE A 37 7.91 7.76 3.26
CA ILE A 37 6.62 8.09 2.66
C ILE A 37 6.40 9.61 2.75
N SER A 38 6.57 10.20 3.93
CA SER A 38 6.34 11.64 4.11
C SER A 38 7.30 12.50 3.30
N SER A 39 8.58 12.13 3.25
CA SER A 39 9.60 12.82 2.47
C SER A 39 9.29 12.75 0.97
N PHE A 40 8.88 11.56 0.49
CA PHE A 40 8.46 11.37 -0.89
C PHE A 40 7.26 12.26 -1.24
N MET A 41 6.20 12.28 -0.42
CA MET A 41 5.01 13.07 -0.70
C MET A 41 5.30 14.58 -0.72
N VAL A 42 6.06 15.07 0.25
CA VAL A 42 6.39 16.49 0.36
C VAL A 42 7.33 16.93 -0.77
N SER A 43 8.25 16.08 -1.21
CA SER A 43 9.16 16.38 -2.32
C SER A 43 8.49 16.31 -3.70
N HIS A 44 7.63 15.31 -3.94
CA HIS A 44 6.98 15.10 -5.24
C HIS A 44 5.76 15.99 -5.45
N LYS A 45 5.08 16.39 -4.37
CA LYS A 45 3.91 17.29 -4.39
C LYS A 45 4.12 18.45 -3.41
N PRO A 46 5.15 19.31 -3.66
CA PRO A 46 5.49 20.38 -2.73
C PRO A 46 4.32 21.33 -2.53
N ARG A 47 4.13 21.78 -1.28
CA ARG A 47 3.04 22.68 -0.82
C ARG A 47 1.63 22.08 -0.86
N ARG A 48 1.45 20.84 -1.33
CA ARG A 48 0.15 20.16 -1.30
C ARG A 48 -0.09 19.43 0.01
N TYR A 49 0.98 18.87 0.58
CA TYR A 49 0.94 18.06 1.78
C TYR A 49 2.05 18.44 2.75
N THR A 50 1.80 18.20 4.03
CA THR A 50 2.77 18.27 5.11
C THR A 50 3.06 16.86 5.63
N SER A 51 4.25 16.64 6.21
CA SER A 51 4.58 15.35 6.84
C SER A 51 3.57 14.97 7.93
N ARG A 52 2.98 15.95 8.63
CA ARG A 52 1.95 15.71 9.64
C ARG A 52 0.67 15.16 9.03
N GLU A 53 0.23 15.68 7.89
CA GLU A 53 -0.95 15.15 7.19
C GLU A 53 -0.72 13.74 6.69
N VAL A 54 0.45 13.45 6.10
CA VAL A 54 0.82 12.10 5.65
C VAL A 54 0.75 11.12 6.82
N VAL A 55 1.39 11.44 7.94
CA VAL A 55 1.36 10.59 9.14
C VAL A 55 -0.05 10.49 9.73
N GLY A 56 -0.84 11.56 9.65
CA GLY A 56 -2.25 11.57 10.03
C GLY A 56 -3.09 10.62 9.20
N ILE A 57 -2.89 10.55 7.89
CA ILE A 57 -3.56 9.58 7.01
C ILE A 57 -3.15 8.16 7.36
N LEU A 58 -1.84 7.89 7.51
CA LEU A 58 -1.34 6.57 7.87
C LEU A 58 -1.97 6.05 9.17
N ARG A 59 -2.09 6.90 10.20
CA ARG A 59 -2.67 6.50 11.50
C ARG A 59 -4.18 6.30 11.48
N ASN A 60 -4.91 7.04 10.65
CA ASN A 60 -6.37 7.15 10.75
C ASN A 60 -7.12 6.42 9.63
N ARG A 61 -6.43 5.66 8.79
CA ARG A 61 -7.06 4.90 7.70
C ARG A 61 -6.78 3.40 7.87
N PRO A 62 -7.82 2.55 7.85
CA PRO A 62 -7.72 1.15 8.28
C PRO A 62 -6.89 0.25 7.35
N MET A 63 -6.63 0.69 6.11
CA MET A 63 -5.77 -0.04 5.18
C MET A 63 -4.27 0.18 5.43
N PHE A 64 -3.87 1.18 6.21
CA PHE A 64 -2.47 1.36 6.58
C PHE A 64 -2.26 0.74 7.95
N ARG A 65 -1.44 -0.31 8.02
CA ARG A 65 -1.18 -1.06 9.24
C ARG A 65 0.28 -0.97 9.60
N HIS A 66 0.61 -1.06 10.89
CA HIS A 66 2.00 -1.25 11.29
C HIS A 66 2.49 -2.61 10.79
N ALA A 67 3.71 -2.61 10.24
CA ALA A 67 4.45 -3.81 9.88
C ALA A 67 5.54 -4.04 10.92
N GLN A 68 5.92 -5.30 11.14
CA GLN A 68 7.08 -5.55 11.98
C GLN A 68 8.36 -5.19 11.22
N SER A 69 9.35 -4.68 11.95
CA SER A 69 10.64 -4.32 11.38
C SER A 69 11.74 -4.72 12.35
N LYS A 70 12.68 -5.54 11.89
CA LYS A 70 13.95 -5.78 12.59
C LYS A 70 14.91 -4.60 12.42
N ASP A 71 14.77 -3.86 11.32
CA ASP A 71 15.63 -2.72 11.00
C ASP A 71 15.28 -1.50 11.84
N ARG A 72 16.31 -0.88 12.44
CA ARG A 72 16.23 0.41 13.14
C ARG A 72 16.34 1.56 12.14
N LYS A 73 15.40 1.65 11.20
CA LYS A 73 15.24 2.84 10.36
C LYS A 73 14.39 3.89 11.08
N GLY A 74 14.60 5.16 10.73
CA GLY A 74 13.81 6.25 11.31
C GLY A 74 12.33 6.15 10.89
N GLY A 75 11.41 6.23 11.85
CA GLY A 75 9.97 6.17 11.59
C GLY A 75 9.34 4.78 11.77
N ILE A 76 8.01 4.73 11.74
CA ILE A 76 7.24 3.48 11.87
C ILE A 76 7.14 2.84 10.49
N ARG A 77 7.34 1.51 10.39
CA ARG A 77 7.10 0.76 9.16
C ARG A 77 5.60 0.51 8.98
N TRP A 78 5.10 0.84 7.80
CA TRP A 78 3.71 0.65 7.42
C TRP A 78 3.60 -0.39 6.31
N ARG A 79 2.49 -1.14 6.33
CA ARG A 79 2.06 -2.04 5.25
C ARG A 79 0.67 -1.66 4.76
N LEU A 80 0.44 -1.89 3.47
CA LEU A 80 -0.86 -1.74 2.84
C LEU A 80 -1.68 -3.03 2.99
N ASP A 81 -2.77 -2.97 3.74
CA ASP A 81 -3.78 -4.03 3.84
C ASP A 81 -4.72 -3.92 2.64
N LEU A 82 -4.52 -4.81 1.66
CA LEU A 82 -5.26 -4.82 0.40
C LEU A 82 -6.75 -5.13 0.60
N LEU A 83 -7.12 -5.94 1.59
CA LEU A 83 -8.52 -6.27 1.86
C LEU A 83 -9.26 -5.06 2.44
N GLN A 84 -8.61 -4.32 3.33
CA GLN A 84 -9.17 -3.08 3.86
C GLN A 84 -9.19 -1.97 2.80
N LEU A 85 -8.23 -1.93 1.89
CA LEU A 85 -8.24 -1.01 0.75
C LEU A 85 -9.44 -1.28 -0.15
N GLU A 86 -9.72 -2.54 -0.52
CA GLU A 86 -10.89 -2.89 -1.34
C GLU A 86 -12.20 -2.45 -0.67
N ARG A 87 -12.35 -2.73 0.63
CA ARG A 87 -13.51 -2.29 1.41
C ARG A 87 -13.63 -0.77 1.42
N TYR A 88 -12.52 -0.07 1.60
CA TYR A 88 -12.50 1.40 1.59
C TYR A 88 -12.97 1.97 0.25
N LEU A 89 -12.43 1.45 -0.86
CA LEU A 89 -12.79 1.88 -2.21
C LEU A 89 -14.28 1.66 -2.49
N ALA A 90 -14.83 0.51 -2.08
CA ALA A 90 -16.25 0.21 -2.22
C ALA A 90 -17.12 1.15 -1.36
N GLN A 91 -16.79 1.31 -0.07
CA GLN A 91 -17.56 2.15 0.85
C GLN A 91 -17.59 3.62 0.44
N LYS A 92 -16.50 4.12 -0.16
CA LYS A 92 -16.40 5.50 -0.64
C LYS A 92 -16.92 5.72 -2.06
N GLY A 93 -17.28 4.65 -2.77
CA GLY A 93 -17.71 4.73 -4.17
C GLY A 93 -16.58 5.12 -5.13
N PHE A 94 -15.33 4.72 -4.83
CA PHE A 94 -14.15 5.04 -5.63
C PHE A 94 -13.69 3.90 -6.56
N GLN A 95 -14.54 2.91 -6.80
CA GLN A 95 -14.18 1.72 -7.59
C GLN A 95 -13.84 2.07 -9.04
N GLU A 96 -14.68 2.85 -9.73
CA GLU A 96 -14.39 3.29 -11.10
C GLU A 96 -13.07 4.07 -11.15
N ARG A 97 -12.86 4.99 -10.21
CA ARG A 97 -11.60 5.77 -10.14
C ARG A 97 -10.38 4.92 -9.90
N ALA A 98 -10.46 3.97 -8.97
CA ALA A 98 -9.37 3.05 -8.70
C ALA A 98 -9.04 2.19 -9.92
N SER A 99 -10.06 1.83 -10.71
CA SER A 99 -9.88 1.16 -12.00
C SER A 99 -9.16 2.07 -13.00
N ASP A 100 -9.62 3.32 -13.17
CA ASP A 100 -9.01 4.29 -14.10
C ASP A 100 -7.55 4.60 -13.76
N MET A 101 -7.21 4.57 -12.46
CA MET A 101 -5.85 4.78 -11.96
C MET A 101 -4.98 3.51 -11.98
N GLY A 102 -5.51 2.38 -12.47
CA GLY A 102 -4.79 1.10 -12.53
C GLY A 102 -4.46 0.51 -11.15
N ILE A 103 -5.16 0.94 -10.09
CA ILE A 103 -4.90 0.50 -8.71
C ILE A 103 -5.17 -1.00 -8.58
N TYR A 104 -6.26 -1.51 -9.17
CA TYR A 104 -6.59 -2.93 -9.10
C TYR A 104 -5.55 -3.83 -9.78
N ASP A 105 -4.96 -3.40 -10.89
CA ASP A 105 -3.88 -4.13 -11.56
C ASP A 105 -2.63 -4.20 -10.67
N LYS A 106 -2.21 -3.06 -10.12
CA LYS A 106 -1.07 -2.99 -9.17
C LYS A 106 -1.31 -3.84 -7.92
N MET A 107 -2.55 -3.85 -7.40
CA MET A 107 -2.93 -4.71 -6.27
C MET A 107 -2.85 -6.18 -6.63
N ARG A 108 -3.30 -6.57 -7.83
CA ARG A 108 -3.20 -7.95 -8.34
C ARG A 108 -1.73 -8.37 -8.47
N GLU A 109 -0.89 -7.52 -9.04
CA GLU A 109 0.56 -7.76 -9.16
C GLU A 109 1.21 -7.95 -7.79
N LEU A 110 0.88 -7.10 -6.82
CA LEU A 110 1.40 -7.24 -5.45
C LEU A 110 0.97 -8.58 -4.81
N LYS A 111 -0.30 -8.96 -4.93
CA LYS A 111 -0.80 -10.25 -4.44
C LYS A 111 -0.05 -11.42 -5.09
N LEU A 112 0.11 -11.37 -6.42
CA LEU A 112 0.81 -12.41 -7.16
C LEU A 112 2.28 -12.52 -6.74
N SER A 113 2.97 -11.40 -6.57
CA SER A 113 4.35 -11.35 -6.11
C SER A 113 4.50 -11.99 -4.71
N GLN A 114 3.63 -11.62 -3.77
CA GLN A 114 3.64 -12.19 -2.41
C GLN A 114 3.34 -13.70 -2.39
N ILE A 115 2.35 -14.14 -3.16
CA ILE A 115 2.00 -15.56 -3.28
C ILE A 115 3.15 -16.34 -3.92
N THR A 116 3.74 -15.83 -5.00
CA THR A 116 4.86 -16.48 -5.69
C THR A 116 6.06 -16.62 -4.78
N ALA A 117 6.44 -15.56 -4.06
CA ALA A 117 7.53 -15.62 -3.08
C ALA A 117 7.27 -16.64 -1.97
N THR A 118 6.01 -16.75 -1.53
CA THR A 118 5.62 -17.75 -0.53
C THR A 118 5.74 -19.18 -1.07
N VAL A 119 5.28 -19.41 -2.30
CA VAL A 119 5.41 -20.71 -2.96
C VAL A 119 6.88 -21.10 -3.09
N MET A 120 7.73 -20.19 -3.56
CA MET A 120 9.17 -20.44 -3.70
C MET A 120 9.84 -20.82 -2.36
N ALA A 121 9.49 -20.13 -1.27
CA ALA A 121 10.01 -20.47 0.06
C ALA A 121 9.56 -21.88 0.51
N LEU A 122 8.32 -22.26 0.20
CA LEU A 122 7.78 -23.57 0.51
C LEU A 122 8.36 -24.70 -0.35
N GLU A 123 8.67 -24.43 -1.62
CA GLU A 123 9.28 -25.43 -2.52
C GLU A 123 10.68 -25.85 -2.06
N THR A 124 11.39 -24.99 -1.34
CA THR A 124 12.70 -25.29 -0.77
C THR A 124 12.63 -26.04 0.57
N MET A 125 11.42 -26.33 1.08
CA MET A 125 11.24 -26.91 2.41
C MET A 125 11.53 -28.40 2.46
N ASP A 126 12.37 -28.80 3.42
CA ASP A 126 12.59 -30.18 3.84
C ASP A 126 12.60 -30.29 5.38
N THR A 127 12.79 -31.50 5.90
CA THR A 127 12.76 -31.76 7.35
C THR A 127 13.93 -31.11 8.12
N THR A 128 14.97 -30.68 7.43
CA THR A 128 16.19 -30.10 8.04
C THR A 128 16.16 -28.58 8.10
N ASN A 129 15.39 -27.91 7.24
CA ASN A 129 15.36 -26.44 7.14
C ASN A 129 14.00 -25.79 7.50
N VAL A 130 13.05 -26.54 8.07
CA VAL A 130 11.69 -26.06 8.41
C VAL A 130 11.68 -24.72 9.17
N ASN A 131 12.59 -24.52 10.12
CA ASN A 131 12.65 -23.27 10.91
C ASN A 131 13.06 -22.05 10.06
N GLU A 132 13.93 -22.26 9.06
CA GLU A 132 14.37 -21.21 8.14
C GLU A 132 13.22 -20.82 7.21
N VAL A 133 12.56 -21.81 6.61
CA VAL A 133 11.38 -21.59 5.77
C VAL A 133 10.26 -20.88 6.54
N TYR A 134 10.02 -21.29 7.79
CA TYR A 134 9.05 -20.59 8.65
C TYR A 134 9.43 -19.13 8.89
N ALA A 135 10.71 -18.84 9.14
CA ALA A 135 11.20 -17.48 9.33
C ALA A 135 11.10 -16.63 8.05
N ASP A 136 11.33 -17.22 6.89
CA ASP A 136 11.22 -16.55 5.59
C ASP A 136 9.77 -16.18 5.28
N ILE A 137 8.84 -17.13 5.45
CA ILE A 137 7.40 -16.87 5.29
C ILE A 137 6.95 -15.81 6.31
N ALA A 138 7.36 -15.92 7.57
CA ALA A 138 7.03 -14.91 8.57
C ALA A 138 7.54 -13.52 8.15
N THR A 139 8.72 -13.44 7.54
CA THR A 139 9.29 -12.17 7.05
C THR A 139 8.54 -11.62 5.84
N LEU A 140 8.15 -12.48 4.89
CA LEU A 140 7.39 -12.08 3.69
C LEU A 140 6.02 -11.45 4.03
N TRP A 141 5.38 -11.90 5.12
CA TRP A 141 4.04 -11.47 5.52
C TRP A 141 4.01 -10.51 6.73
N SER A 142 5.17 -10.21 7.32
CA SER A 142 5.33 -9.23 8.41
C SER A 142 5.30 -7.78 7.95
#